data_AF-A0A6D2JUX5-F1
#
_entry.id   AF-A0A6D2JUX5-F1
#
_cell.length_a   1.000
_cell.length_b   1.000
_cell.length_c   1.000
_cell.angle_alpha   90.00
_cell.angle_beta   90.00
_cell.angle_gamma   90.00
#
_symmetry.space_group_name_H-M   'P 1'
#
loop_
_entity.id
_entity.type
_entity.pdbx_description
1 polymer ?
#
loop_
_entity_poly.entity_id
_entity_poly.type
_entity_poly.pdbx_seq_one_letter_code
_entity_poly.pdbx_strand_id
1 'polypeptide(L)'
;MLCKNLVMLGMVVTIFVILVFFSQIYTNSQSFDSNIATRYQEGLLQDLQPKETTTNLSHLMFVLVGSSRTLDNRRTYVESWWRPNVTRGNIFLDVKPSDP
;
A
#
# COMPACT_ATOMS: atom_id res chain seq x y z
N MET A 1 2.48 23.25 43.70
CA MET A 1 3.26 23.40 42.46
C MET A 1 3.70 22.06 41.83
N LEU A 2 3.96 21.00 42.62
CA LEU A 2 4.35 19.68 42.10
C LEU A 2 3.34 19.05 41.11
N CYS A 3 2.03 19.11 41.38
CA CYS A 3 1.04 18.44 40.52
C CYS A 3 0.98 19.01 39.10
N LYS A 4 1.21 20.32 38.93
CA LYS A 4 1.23 20.96 37.61
C LYS A 4 2.42 20.49 36.79
N ASN A 5 3.59 20.32 37.42
CA ASN A 5 4.79 19.82 36.75
C ASN A 5 4.67 18.33 36.40
N LEU A 6 4.00 17.53 37.24
CA LEU A 6 3.75 16.12 36.96
C LEU A 6 2.82 15.93 35.76
N VAL A 7 1.76 16.73 35.67
CA VAL A 7 0.84 16.72 34.51
C VAL A 7 1.56 17.15 33.23
N MET A 8 2.37 18.21 33.29
CA MET A 8 3.16 18.65 32.13
C MET A 8 4.17 17.59 31.68
N LEU A 9 4.83 16.90 32.62
CA LEU A 9 5.76 15.81 32.30
C LEU A 9 5.04 14.66 31.62
N GLY A 10 3.86 14.27 32.12
CA GLY A 10 3.03 13.23 31.50
C GLY A 10 2.67 13.57 30.05
N MET A 11 2.19 14.80 29.80
CA MET A 11 1.84 15.25 28.45
C MET A 11 3.03 15.22 27.49
N VAL A 12 4.21 15.67 27.94
CA VAL A 12 5.43 15.65 27.13
C VAL A 12 5.85 14.22 26.79
N VAL A 13 5.79 13.30 27.75
CA VAL A 13 6.11 11.88 27.54
C VAL A 13 5.12 11.26 26.54
N THR A 14 3.82 11.53 26.67
CA THR A 14 2.82 11.00 25.73
C THR A 14 3.05 11.53 24.32
N ILE A 15 3.33 12.82 24.15
CA ILE A 15 3.64 13.41 22.83
C ILE A 15 4.90 12.77 22.25
N PHE A 16 5.95 12.61 23.05
CA PHE A 16 7.20 11.97 22.60
C PHE A 16 6.95 10.53 22.13
N VAL A 17 6.19 9.74 22.89
CA VAL A 17 5.82 8.37 22.52
C VAL A 17 5.06 8.36 21.18
N ILE A 18 4.08 9.25 21.00
CA ILE A 18 3.31 9.37 19.75
C ILE A 18 4.25 9.70 18.57
N LEU A 19 5.17 10.65 18.73
CA LEU A 19 6.13 11.02 17.68
C LEU A 19 7.06 9.86 17.29
N VAL A 20 7.51 9.07 18.27
CA VAL A 20 8.32 7.87 18.01
C VAL A 20 7.51 6.80 17.26
N PHE A 21 6.25 6.56 17.64
CA PHE A 21 5.40 5.61 16.92
C PHE A 21 5.15 6.04 15.45
N PHE A 22 4.90 7.33 15.22
CA PHE A 22 4.73 7.84 13.86
C PHE A 22 6.02 7.75 13.05
N SER A 23 7.19 8.08 13.61
CA SER A 23 8.45 7.99 12.89
C SER A 23 8.80 6.55 12.50
N GLN A 24 8.50 5.57 13.35
CA GLN A 24 8.65 4.15 13.06
C GLN A 24 7.78 3.68 11.89
N ILE A 25 6.58 4.26 11.71
CA ILE A 25 5.70 3.97 10.57
C ILE A 25 6.28 4.56 9.27
N TYR A 26 6.86 5.76 9.33
CA TYR A 26 7.53 6.35 8.16
C TYR A 26 8.78 5.57 7.74
N THR A 27 9.61 5.12 8.70
CA THR A 27 10.84 4.38 8.40
C THR A 27 10.59 2.92 8.01
N ASN A 28 9.48 2.31 8.44
CA ASN A 28 9.06 0.96 8.01
C ASN A 28 8.31 0.93 6.67
N SER A 29 8.24 2.05 5.95
CA SER A 29 7.92 1.97 4.52
C SER A 29 9.07 1.26 3.82
N GLN A 30 9.03 -0.08 3.81
CA GLN A 30 9.96 -0.86 3.01
C GLN A 30 9.82 -0.38 1.57
N SER A 31 10.94 0.09 1.02
CA SER A 31 11.09 0.37 -0.39
C SER A 31 10.56 -0.84 -1.17
N PHE A 32 9.63 -0.57 -2.09
CA PHE A 32 9.16 -1.54 -3.08
C PHE A 32 10.36 -2.34 -3.61
N ASP A 33 10.29 -3.66 -3.46
CA ASP A 33 11.37 -4.59 -3.78
C ASP A 33 11.86 -4.32 -5.22
N SER A 34 13.07 -3.76 -5.34
CA SER A 34 13.62 -3.23 -6.59
C SER A 34 13.83 -4.32 -7.65
N ASN A 35 13.77 -5.59 -7.23
CA ASN A 35 13.77 -6.77 -8.09
C ASN A 35 12.59 -6.83 -9.07
N ILE A 36 11.46 -6.19 -8.76
CA ILE A 36 10.34 -6.07 -9.70
C ILE A 36 10.69 -5.02 -10.78
N ALA A 37 11.25 -3.87 -10.39
CA ALA A 37 11.61 -2.79 -11.29
C ALA A 37 12.74 -3.17 -12.26
N THR A 38 13.75 -3.91 -11.80
CA THR A 38 14.88 -4.34 -12.65
C THR A 38 14.49 -5.28 -13.78
N ARG A 39 13.51 -6.18 -13.56
CA ARG A 39 13.01 -7.07 -14.62
C ARG A 39 12.26 -6.35 -15.75
N TYR A 40 11.61 -5.23 -15.45
CA TYR A 40 11.02 -4.37 -16.50
C TYR A 40 12.10 -3.67 -17.33
N GLN A 41 13.21 -3.29 -16.70
CA GLN A 41 14.27 -2.52 -17.34
C GLN A 41 15.12 -3.34 -18.32
N GLU A 42 15.33 -4.63 -18.04
CA GLU A 42 15.99 -5.55 -19.01
C GLU A 42 15.16 -5.75 -20.28
N GLY A 43 13.83 -5.70 -20.20
CA GLY A 43 12.95 -5.74 -21.38
C GLY A 43 12.95 -4.44 -22.20
N LEU A 44 13.22 -3.29 -21.55
CA LEU A 44 13.12 -1.96 -22.17
C LEU A 44 14.28 -1.65 -23.15
N LEU A 45 15.47 -2.22 -22.91
CA LEU A 45 16.64 -2.02 -23.77
C LEU A 45 16.51 -2.74 -25.12
N GLN A 46 15.61 -3.72 -25.22
CA GLN A 46 15.30 -4.44 -26.46
C GLN A 46 14.28 -3.70 -27.34
N ASP A 47 13.63 -2.65 -26.83
CA ASP A 47 12.55 -1.89 -27.46
C ASP A 47 12.97 -0.45 -27.83
N LEU A 48 14.27 -0.16 -27.99
CA LEU A 48 14.81 1.16 -28.36
C LEU A 48 14.39 1.68 -29.76
N GLN A 49 13.52 0.95 -30.47
CA GLN A 49 12.80 1.50 -31.60
C GLN A 49 11.56 2.22 -31.06
N PRO A 50 11.33 3.53 -31.31
CA PRO A 50 10.18 4.25 -30.80
C PRO A 50 8.89 3.67 -31.41
N LYS A 51 8.38 2.61 -30.81
CA LYS A 51 7.05 2.08 -31.07
C LYS A 51 6.17 2.84 -30.10
N GLU A 52 5.47 3.85 -30.63
CA GLU A 52 4.37 4.55 -29.96
C GLU A 52 3.27 3.52 -29.60
N THR A 53 3.55 2.69 -28.58
CA THR A 53 2.61 1.74 -28.03
C THR A 53 1.77 2.52 -27.05
N THR A 54 0.63 2.99 -27.54
CA THR A 54 -0.38 3.62 -26.71
C THR A 54 -0.68 2.73 -25.51
N THR A 55 -0.42 3.25 -24.30
CA THR A 55 -0.70 2.52 -23.07
C THR A 55 -2.17 2.18 -23.02
N ASN A 56 -2.47 0.89 -22.87
CA ASN A 56 -3.83 0.41 -22.69
C ASN A 56 -4.03 -0.15 -21.27
N LEU A 57 -5.29 -0.38 -20.88
CA LEU A 57 -5.67 -1.03 -19.62
C LEU A 57 -4.98 -2.37 -19.39
N SER A 58 -4.61 -3.07 -20.46
CA SER A 58 -3.84 -4.32 -20.38
C SER A 58 -2.44 -4.16 -19.77
N HIS A 59 -1.90 -2.95 -19.72
CA HIS A 59 -0.60 -2.69 -19.09
C HIS A 59 -0.72 -2.40 -17.58
N LEU A 60 -1.94 -2.31 -17.04
CA LEU A 60 -2.18 -1.96 -15.65
C LEU A 60 -2.60 -3.20 -14.83
N MET A 61 -2.02 -3.35 -13.64
CA MET A 61 -2.40 -4.35 -12.65
C MET A 61 -2.42 -3.71 -11.26
N PHE A 62 -3.50 -3.92 -10.51
CA PHE A 62 -3.67 -3.38 -9.17
C PHE A 62 -3.40 -4.46 -8.12
N VAL A 63 -2.47 -4.20 -7.19
CA VAL A 63 -2.21 -5.08 -6.04
C VAL A 63 -2.60 -4.34 -4.77
N LEU A 64 -3.52 -4.91 -4.01
CA LEU A 64 -4.05 -4.35 -2.77
C LEU A 64 -3.73 -5.28 -1.60
N VAL A 65 -3.43 -4.71 -0.44
CA VAL A 65 -3.24 -5.44 0.82
C VAL A 65 -4.20 -4.84 1.85
N GLY A 66 -4.93 -5.69 2.57
CA GLY A 66 -5.90 -5.23 3.56
C GLY A 66 -6.27 -6.29 4.60
N SER A 67 -7.01 -5.88 5.62
CA SER A 67 -7.57 -6.82 6.59
C SER A 67 -8.93 -7.33 6.09
N SER A 68 -9.12 -8.64 6.17
CA SER A 68 -10.38 -9.35 5.91
C SER A 68 -11.56 -8.70 6.64
N ARG A 69 -11.37 -8.29 7.90
CA ARG A 69 -12.39 -7.62 8.73
C ARG A 69 -12.92 -6.31 8.14
N THR A 70 -12.15 -5.65 7.30
CA THR A 70 -12.50 -4.35 6.69
C THR A 70 -12.85 -4.46 5.21
N LEU A 71 -12.60 -5.62 4.59
CA LEU A 71 -12.76 -5.80 3.16
C LEU A 71 -14.23 -5.63 2.75
N ASP A 72 -15.17 -6.18 3.50
CA ASP A 72 -16.60 -6.07 3.19
C ASP A 72 -17.07 -4.62 3.10
N ASN A 73 -16.67 -3.78 4.05
CA ASN A 73 -16.99 -2.35 4.04
C ASN A 73 -16.30 -1.59 2.90
N ARG A 74 -15.13 -2.08 2.44
CA ARG A 74 -14.33 -1.45 1.38
C ARG A 74 -14.59 -2.07 0.00
N ARG A 75 -15.41 -3.11 -0.08
CA ARG A 75 -15.68 -3.89 -1.28
C ARG A 75 -16.20 -3.01 -2.41
N THR A 76 -17.09 -2.09 -2.08
CA THR A 76 -17.66 -1.11 -3.02
C THR A 76 -16.58 -0.29 -3.73
N TYR A 77 -15.45 0.01 -3.07
CA TYR A 77 -14.34 0.70 -3.73
C TYR A 77 -13.67 -0.17 -4.78
N VAL A 78 -13.48 -1.46 -4.51
CA VAL A 78 -12.93 -2.42 -5.49
C VAL A 78 -13.90 -2.57 -6.65
N GLU A 79 -15.19 -2.75 -6.36
CA GLU A 79 -16.24 -2.93 -7.37
C GLU A 79 -16.42 -1.69 -8.27
N SER A 80 -16.06 -0.50 -7.79
CA SER A 80 -16.16 0.73 -8.58
C SER A 80 -15.28 0.71 -9.83
N TRP A 81 -14.07 0.15 -9.73
CA TRP A 81 -13.09 0.10 -10.82
C TRP A 81 -12.90 -1.31 -11.41
N TRP A 82 -13.29 -2.36 -10.70
CA TRP A 82 -13.18 -3.74 -11.22
C TRP A 82 -14.11 -3.97 -12.40
N ARG A 83 -13.56 -4.52 -13.48
CA ARG A 83 -14.28 -4.93 -14.69
C ARG A 83 -13.84 -6.35 -15.05
N PRO A 84 -14.72 -7.36 -14.94
CA PRO A 84 -14.39 -8.75 -15.25
C PRO A 84 -13.78 -8.87 -16.65
N ASN A 85 -12.71 -9.66 -16.79
CA ASN A 85 -11.95 -9.86 -18.04
C ASN A 85 -11.30 -8.61 -18.66
N VAL A 86 -11.40 -7.44 -18.03
CA VAL A 86 -10.81 -6.18 -18.52
C VAL A 86 -9.70 -5.71 -17.59
N THR A 87 -10.00 -5.56 -16.29
CA THR A 87 -9.01 -5.17 -15.27
C THR A 87 -8.38 -6.41 -14.64
N ARG A 88 -7.12 -6.28 -14.21
CA ARG A 88 -6.37 -7.34 -13.53
C ARG A 88 -5.85 -6.86 -12.18
N GLY A 89 -5.80 -7.76 -11.21
CA GLY A 89 -5.30 -7.42 -9.89
C GLY A 89 -5.47 -8.53 -8.85
N ASN A 90 -4.79 -8.36 -7.73
CA ASN A 90 -4.82 -9.28 -6.59
C ASN A 90 -5.12 -8.49 -5.31
N ILE A 91 -5.87 -9.12 -4.38
CA ILE A 91 -6.12 -8.60 -3.04
C ILE A 91 -5.57 -9.60 -2.03
N PHE A 92 -4.57 -9.18 -1.26
CA PHE A 92 -3.99 -9.98 -0.19
C PHE A 92 -4.66 -9.65 1.14
N LEU A 93 -5.07 -10.69 1.86
CA LEU A 93 -5.74 -10.58 3.15
C LEU A 93 -4.94 -11.27 4.25
N ASP A 94 -5.15 -10.80 5.48
CA ASP A 94 -4.58 -11.35 6.71
C ASP A 94 -5.11 -12.75 7.08
N VAL A 95 -6.26 -13.14 6.51
CA VAL A 95 -6.89 -14.44 6.72
C VAL A 95 -7.29 -15.02 5.37
N LYS A 96 -7.24 -16.35 5.25
CA LYS A 96 -7.77 -17.05 4.07
C LYS A 96 -9.25 -16.70 3.91
N PRO A 97 -9.70 -16.27 2.71
CA PRO A 97 -11.12 -16.07 2.45
C PRO A 97 -11.91 -17.35 2.72
N SER A 98 -13.07 -17.23 3.37
CA SER A 98 -14.06 -18.30 3.44
C SER A 98 -14.54 -18.63 2.03
N ASP A 99 -14.80 -19.91 1.75
CA ASP A 99 -15.44 -20.30 0.49
C ASP A 99 -16.82 -19.61 0.36
N PRO A 100 -17.22 -19.20 -0.86
CA PRO A 100 -18.47 -18.49 -1.11
C PRO A 100 -19.74 -19.32 -0.85
#